data_AF-A0A844FND0-F1
#
_entry.id   AF-A0A844FND0-F1
#
_cell.length_a   1.000
_cell.length_b   1.000
_cell.length_c   1.000
_cell.angle_alpha   90.00
_cell.angle_beta   90.00
_cell.angle_gamma   90.00
#
_symmetry.space_group_name_H-M   'P 1'
#
loop_
_entity.id
_entity.type
_entity.pdbx_description
1 polymer ?
#
loop_
_entity_poly.entity_id
_entity_poly.type
_entity_poly.pdbx_seq_one_letter_code
_entity_poly.pdbx_strand_id
1 'polypeptide(L)'
;MKKLIGRFLVVAALAIPALTQVKPVQAASYKKAAFTLPKGYTKANLKKAYLYTSMSASQKKAWLKKKKNAAWLKSWKKINVKGMKANTFDQTRKAERAADNKTIVKLTKGHLTTSQAKTLATYSLRLINQARSKMGLKKWKYSSGTQKLALEISKEYVANNKTIATGHYVTGIVRATKKVGLKLPGNYNYVEDMAGFRDSSAITMTAMKKDIYYGLKTMIFGYRYANQSKVNQLSQYTEWEHAGDLMNTQGGQYDGDWDYYGFNVSYTNGTYSMHYIGVPSHLKWAYSGKYWGSFKS
;
A
#
# COMPACT_ATOMS: atom_id res chain seq x y z
N MET A 1 23.22 56.15 -20.19
CA MET A 1 23.39 54.73 -20.59
C MET A 1 23.22 53.82 -19.38
N LYS A 2 22.11 53.07 -19.35
CA LYS A 2 21.94 51.68 -18.85
C LYS A 2 20.46 51.48 -18.54
N LYS A 3 19.73 51.00 -19.56
CA LYS A 3 18.53 50.17 -19.39
C LYS A 3 18.91 48.97 -18.51
N LEU A 4 18.00 48.47 -17.69
CA LEU A 4 17.52 47.09 -17.82
C LEU A 4 16.39 46.78 -16.81
N ILE A 5 15.21 46.56 -17.40
CA ILE A 5 14.29 45.43 -17.19
C ILE A 5 13.56 45.35 -15.84
N GLY A 6 12.34 45.89 -15.88
CA GLY A 6 11.25 45.49 -15.00
C GLY A 6 10.90 44.02 -15.20
N ARG A 7 10.79 43.27 -14.11
CA ARG A 7 10.27 41.91 -14.10
C ARG A 7 8.76 41.97 -14.26
N PHE A 8 8.30 41.53 -15.43
CA PHE A 8 6.91 41.16 -15.66
C PHE A 8 6.48 40.06 -14.67
N LEU A 9 5.45 40.36 -13.87
CA LEU A 9 4.64 39.36 -13.21
C LEU A 9 3.89 38.58 -14.29
N VAL A 10 4.40 37.40 -14.65
CA VAL A 10 3.61 36.42 -15.38
C VAL A 10 2.68 35.77 -14.36
N VAL A 11 1.48 36.32 -14.23
CA VAL A 11 0.35 35.59 -13.65
C VAL A 11 0.01 34.49 -14.65
N ALA A 12 0.62 33.31 -14.45
CA ALA A 12 0.15 32.10 -15.10
C ALA A 12 -1.24 31.80 -14.51
N ALA A 13 -2.28 32.26 -15.21
CA ALA A 13 -3.64 31.78 -15.02
C ALA A 13 -3.62 30.27 -15.23
N LEU A 14 -3.47 29.52 -14.14
CA LEU A 14 -3.77 28.10 -14.11
C LEU A 14 -5.28 28.00 -14.35
N ALA A 15 -5.64 27.80 -15.61
CA ALA A 15 -6.99 27.38 -15.98
C ALA A 15 -7.32 26.16 -15.11
N ILE A 16 -8.19 26.36 -14.13
CA ILE A 16 -8.76 25.29 -13.33
C ILE A 16 -9.57 24.47 -14.33
N PRO A 17 -9.19 23.22 -14.65
CA PRO A 17 -10.09 22.39 -15.42
C PRO A 17 -11.33 22.21 -14.56
N ALA A 18 -12.49 22.61 -15.12
CA ALA A 18 -13.79 22.38 -14.53
C ALA A 18 -13.84 20.94 -13.97
N LEU A 19 -14.36 20.81 -12.74
CA LEU A 19 -14.65 19.53 -12.10
C LEU A 19 -15.40 18.64 -13.09
N THR A 20 -14.67 17.76 -13.78
CA THR A 20 -15.29 16.77 -14.62
C THR A 20 -16.06 15.86 -13.67
N GLN A 21 -17.39 15.90 -13.77
CA GLN A 21 -18.23 14.85 -13.21
C GLN A 21 -17.58 13.53 -13.61
N VAL A 22 -17.17 12.75 -12.61
CA VAL A 22 -16.57 11.43 -12.81
C VAL A 22 -17.59 10.61 -13.59
N LYS A 23 -17.40 10.51 -14.92
CA LYS A 23 -18.24 9.64 -15.73
C LYS A 23 -18.02 8.23 -15.18
N PRO A 24 -19.07 7.56 -14.66
CA PRO A 24 -18.91 6.21 -14.15
C PRO A 24 -18.40 5.35 -15.31
N VAL A 25 -17.23 4.75 -15.12
CA VAL A 25 -16.76 3.71 -16.05
C VAL A 25 -17.70 2.53 -15.86
N GLN A 26 -18.76 2.48 -16.65
CA GLN A 26 -19.70 1.36 -16.67
C GLN A 26 -18.88 0.11 -16.98
N ALA A 27 -18.78 -0.80 -16.01
CA ALA A 27 -18.09 -2.06 -16.25
C ALA A 27 -18.84 -2.86 -17.33
N ALA A 28 -18.10 -3.44 -18.27
CA ALA A 28 -18.68 -4.26 -19.35
C ALA A 28 -19.04 -5.68 -18.87
N SER A 29 -18.49 -6.12 -17.74
CA SER A 29 -18.79 -7.42 -17.11
C SER A 29 -18.31 -7.43 -15.65
N TYR A 30 -18.71 -8.45 -14.89
CA TYR A 30 -18.40 -8.58 -13.46
C TYR A 30 -17.52 -9.79 -13.18
N LYS A 31 -16.50 -9.60 -12.34
CA LYS A 31 -15.61 -10.68 -11.89
C LYS A 31 -15.03 -10.32 -10.54
N LYS A 32 -15.04 -11.26 -9.60
CA LYS A 32 -14.36 -11.10 -8.33
C LYS A 32 -12.85 -10.94 -8.57
N ALA A 33 -12.25 -9.89 -8.01
CA ALA A 33 -10.81 -9.66 -8.13
C ALA A 33 -10.07 -10.81 -7.45
N ALA A 34 -8.96 -11.26 -8.02
CA ALA A 34 -8.17 -12.34 -7.45
C ALA A 34 -6.68 -12.13 -7.69
N PHE A 35 -5.87 -12.40 -6.66
CA PHE A 35 -4.42 -12.45 -6.80
C PHE A 35 -3.93 -13.84 -7.16
N THR A 36 -2.96 -13.88 -8.07
CA THR A 36 -2.17 -15.05 -8.41
C THR A 36 -0.71 -14.78 -8.13
N LEU A 37 0.01 -15.80 -7.65
CA LEU A 37 1.46 -15.74 -7.46
C LEU A 37 2.13 -16.60 -8.54
N PRO A 38 3.14 -16.08 -9.25
CA PRO A 38 3.84 -16.84 -10.27
C PRO A 38 4.68 -17.96 -9.64
N LYS A 39 4.94 -19.03 -10.41
CA LYS A 39 5.85 -20.11 -10.00
C LYS A 39 7.20 -19.52 -9.58
N GLY A 40 7.70 -19.95 -8.42
CA GLY A 40 8.94 -19.46 -7.82
C GLY A 40 8.77 -18.28 -6.85
N TYR A 41 7.57 -17.71 -6.72
CA TYR A 41 7.25 -16.74 -5.67
C TYR A 41 6.99 -17.49 -4.35
N THR A 42 8.05 -17.73 -3.58
CA THR A 42 8.03 -18.54 -2.34
C THR A 42 8.44 -17.72 -1.12
N LYS A 43 8.10 -18.20 0.10
CA LYS A 43 8.50 -17.56 1.38
C LYS A 43 10.01 -17.31 1.44
N ALA A 44 10.82 -18.29 1.04
CA ALA A 44 12.27 -18.20 1.07
C ALA A 44 12.82 -17.14 0.10
N ASN A 45 12.28 -17.06 -1.12
CA ASN A 45 12.71 -16.05 -2.09
C ASN A 45 12.28 -14.65 -1.66
N LEU A 46 11.07 -14.50 -1.12
CA LEU A 46 10.58 -13.23 -0.63
C LEU A 46 11.41 -12.73 0.57
N LYS A 47 11.69 -13.59 1.55
CA LYS A 47 12.59 -13.27 2.67
C LYS A 47 13.97 -12.83 2.18
N LYS A 48 14.55 -13.54 1.21
CA LYS A 48 15.84 -13.16 0.63
C LYS A 48 15.78 -11.81 -0.09
N ALA A 49 14.66 -11.49 -0.73
CA ALA A 49 14.45 -10.20 -1.40
C ALA A 49 14.29 -9.06 -0.39
N TYR A 50 13.50 -9.27 0.66
CA TYR A 50 13.33 -8.33 1.78
C TYR A 50 14.69 -7.98 2.40
N LEU A 51 15.45 -9.00 2.82
CA LEU A 51 16.78 -8.80 3.41
C LEU A 51 17.73 -8.07 2.47
N TYR A 52 17.65 -8.35 1.16
CA TYR A 52 18.42 -7.60 0.17
C TYR A 52 18.01 -6.13 0.12
N THR A 53 16.73 -5.78 0.21
CA THR A 53 16.33 -4.37 0.17
C THR A 53 16.70 -3.61 1.44
N SER A 54 16.68 -4.25 2.60
CA SER A 54 17.12 -3.65 3.87
C SER A 54 18.64 -3.38 3.95
N MET A 55 19.44 -3.91 3.02
CA MET A 55 20.88 -3.65 2.97
C MET A 55 21.20 -2.20 2.56
N SER A 56 22.29 -1.67 3.14
CA SER A 56 22.90 -0.41 2.70
C SER A 56 23.42 -0.52 1.26
N ALA A 57 23.69 0.62 0.61
CA ALA A 57 24.23 0.63 -0.75
C ALA A 57 25.57 -0.13 -0.87
N SER A 58 26.46 -0.01 0.12
CA SER A 58 27.75 -0.72 0.14
C SER A 58 27.55 -2.24 0.30
N GLN A 59 26.64 -2.65 1.18
CA GLN A 59 26.27 -4.06 1.36
C GLN A 59 25.66 -4.64 0.08
N LYS A 60 24.73 -3.94 -0.57
CA LYS A 60 24.15 -4.35 -1.86
C LYS A 60 25.23 -4.53 -2.93
N LYS A 61 26.17 -3.58 -3.04
CA LYS A 61 27.29 -3.66 -3.98
C LYS A 61 28.15 -4.90 -3.71
N ALA A 62 28.54 -5.14 -2.46
CA ALA A 62 29.31 -6.32 -2.09
C ALA A 62 28.54 -7.63 -2.33
N TRP A 63 27.26 -7.66 -1.99
CA TRP A 63 26.38 -8.82 -2.17
C TRP A 63 26.23 -9.20 -3.65
N LEU A 64 26.14 -8.22 -4.54
CA LEU A 64 26.03 -8.39 -6.00
C LEU A 64 27.33 -8.81 -6.69
N LYS A 65 28.51 -8.62 -6.07
CA LYS A 65 29.79 -9.15 -6.61
C LYS A 65 29.77 -10.68 -6.73
N LYS A 66 28.98 -11.37 -5.91
CA LYS A 66 28.79 -12.82 -6.00
C LYS A 66 27.87 -13.12 -7.20
N LYS A 67 28.42 -13.72 -8.27
CA LYS A 67 27.66 -14.04 -9.52
C LYS A 67 26.31 -14.74 -9.26
N LYS A 68 26.28 -15.70 -8.32
CA LYS A 68 25.04 -16.41 -7.92
C LYS A 68 23.94 -15.49 -7.39
N ASN A 69 24.32 -14.44 -6.67
CA ASN A 69 23.39 -13.47 -6.09
C ASN A 69 22.82 -12.54 -7.16
N ALA A 70 23.67 -12.04 -8.06
CA ALA A 70 23.24 -11.24 -9.20
C ALA A 70 22.30 -12.04 -10.13
N ALA A 71 22.63 -13.30 -10.43
CA ALA A 71 21.80 -14.19 -11.23
C ALA A 71 20.45 -14.47 -10.55
N TRP A 72 20.45 -14.75 -9.25
CA TRP A 72 19.23 -14.94 -8.47
C TRP A 72 18.36 -13.67 -8.50
N LEU A 73 18.92 -12.48 -8.28
CA LEU A 73 18.15 -11.24 -8.25
C LEU A 73 17.52 -10.94 -9.62
N LYS A 74 18.25 -11.19 -10.71
CA LYS A 74 17.71 -11.07 -12.08
C LYS A 74 16.54 -12.04 -12.29
N SER A 75 16.66 -13.28 -11.82
CA SER A 75 15.58 -14.28 -11.89
C SER A 75 14.37 -13.87 -11.05
N TRP A 76 14.60 -13.41 -9.81
CA TRP A 76 13.57 -12.91 -8.91
C TRP A 76 12.79 -11.76 -9.53
N LYS A 77 13.47 -10.76 -10.11
CA LYS A 77 12.82 -9.66 -10.82
C LYS A 77 11.96 -10.14 -11.99
N LYS A 78 12.40 -11.12 -12.77
CA LYS A 78 11.59 -11.73 -13.84
C LYS A 78 10.33 -12.44 -13.32
N ILE A 79 10.42 -13.12 -12.18
CA ILE A 79 9.26 -13.72 -11.51
C ILE A 79 8.25 -12.61 -11.14
N ASN A 80 8.72 -11.51 -10.53
CA ASN A 80 7.86 -10.38 -10.19
C ASN A 80 7.22 -9.70 -11.40
N VAL A 81 7.93 -9.57 -12.53
CA VAL A 81 7.35 -9.12 -13.81
C VAL A 81 6.19 -10.01 -14.24
N LYS A 82 6.34 -11.34 -14.16
CA LYS A 82 5.25 -12.28 -14.46
C LYS A 82 4.06 -12.06 -13.52
N GLY A 83 4.32 -11.83 -12.24
CA GLY A 83 3.29 -11.49 -11.25
C GLY A 83 2.51 -10.23 -11.60
N MET A 84 3.21 -9.13 -11.90
CA MET A 84 2.59 -7.87 -12.34
C MET A 84 1.70 -8.07 -13.58
N LYS A 85 2.16 -8.86 -14.56
CA LYS A 85 1.43 -9.12 -15.82
C LYS A 85 0.23 -10.06 -15.66
N ALA A 86 0.32 -11.05 -14.78
CA ALA A 86 -0.77 -12.02 -14.58
C ALA A 86 -1.96 -11.41 -13.83
N ASN A 87 -1.71 -10.37 -13.03
CA ASN A 87 -2.70 -9.74 -12.17
C ASN A 87 -3.24 -8.47 -12.83
N THR A 88 -4.34 -8.60 -13.58
CA THR A 88 -4.82 -7.55 -14.51
C THR A 88 -6.15 -6.88 -14.12
N PHE A 89 -6.74 -7.18 -12.97
CA PHE A 89 -8.07 -6.67 -12.61
C PHE A 89 -8.19 -5.14 -12.74
N ASP A 90 -7.15 -4.41 -12.31
CA ASP A 90 -7.02 -2.95 -12.43
C ASP A 90 -7.12 -2.43 -13.88
N GLN A 91 -6.69 -3.22 -14.86
CA GLN A 91 -6.65 -2.86 -16.28
C GLN A 91 -7.93 -3.20 -17.04
N THR A 92 -8.72 -4.15 -16.52
CA THR A 92 -9.90 -4.63 -17.24
C THR A 92 -11.06 -3.64 -17.14
N ARG A 93 -12.01 -3.68 -18.08
CA ARG A 93 -13.32 -3.00 -17.93
C ARG A 93 -14.27 -3.73 -16.97
N LYS A 94 -13.75 -4.52 -16.01
CA LYS A 94 -14.55 -5.29 -15.07
C LYS A 94 -14.67 -4.58 -13.72
N ALA A 95 -15.78 -4.84 -13.03
CA ALA A 95 -16.00 -4.51 -11.63
C ALA A 95 -16.28 -5.79 -10.83
N GLU A 96 -16.23 -5.73 -9.49
CA GLU A 96 -16.61 -6.90 -8.69
C GLU A 96 -18.13 -7.15 -8.68
N ARG A 97 -18.93 -6.08 -8.81
CA ARG A 97 -20.40 -6.12 -8.83
C ARG A 97 -20.99 -4.84 -9.43
N ALA A 98 -22.22 -4.93 -9.93
CA ALA A 98 -22.94 -3.82 -10.54
C ALA A 98 -23.05 -2.59 -9.63
N ALA A 99 -23.34 -2.81 -8.34
CA ALA A 99 -23.51 -1.74 -7.36
C ALA A 99 -22.23 -0.89 -7.16
N ASP A 100 -21.03 -1.45 -7.35
CA ASP A 100 -19.78 -0.71 -7.17
C ASP A 100 -19.60 0.39 -8.21
N ASN A 101 -20.23 0.28 -9.39
CA ASN A 101 -20.18 1.31 -10.44
C ASN A 101 -21.00 2.54 -10.07
N LYS A 102 -22.05 2.37 -9.26
CA LYS A 102 -22.96 3.44 -8.83
C LYS A 102 -22.62 4.00 -7.45
N THR A 103 -21.89 3.23 -6.64
CA THR A 103 -21.50 3.63 -5.28
C THR A 103 -20.34 4.62 -5.36
N ILE A 104 -20.54 5.84 -4.87
CA ILE A 104 -19.48 6.84 -4.76
C ILE A 104 -18.76 6.69 -3.42
N VAL A 105 -17.44 6.56 -3.50
CA VAL A 105 -16.51 6.70 -2.38
C VAL A 105 -16.17 8.17 -2.26
N LYS A 106 -16.59 8.80 -1.18
CA LYS A 106 -16.36 10.23 -0.89
C LYS A 106 -15.48 10.36 0.35
N LEU A 107 -14.39 11.10 0.22
CA LEU A 107 -13.43 11.33 1.30
C LEU A 107 -13.87 12.54 2.14
N THR A 108 -14.88 12.32 2.99
CA THR A 108 -15.43 13.34 3.89
C THR A 108 -14.38 13.77 4.91
N LYS A 109 -14.10 15.07 5.02
CA LYS A 109 -12.99 15.61 5.84
C LYS A 109 -11.63 14.95 5.51
N GLY A 110 -11.47 14.53 4.26
CA GLY A 110 -10.24 13.90 3.76
C GLY A 110 -10.09 12.42 4.12
N HIS A 111 -11.12 11.73 4.62
CA HIS A 111 -11.03 10.29 4.95
C HIS A 111 -12.31 9.52 4.62
N LEU A 112 -12.25 8.19 4.57
CA LEU A 112 -13.41 7.34 4.33
C LEU A 112 -14.43 7.42 5.47
N THR A 113 -15.71 7.18 5.17
CA THR A 113 -16.71 6.87 6.21
C THR A 113 -16.49 5.46 6.76
N THR A 114 -17.06 5.16 7.94
CA THR A 114 -16.93 3.84 8.58
C THR A 114 -17.39 2.69 7.67
N SER A 115 -18.51 2.86 6.95
CA SER A 115 -19.05 1.82 6.06
C SER A 115 -18.19 1.61 4.82
N GLN A 116 -17.69 2.70 4.22
CA GLN A 116 -16.75 2.63 3.09
C GLN A 116 -15.44 1.96 3.53
N ALA A 117 -14.87 2.38 4.66
CA ALA A 117 -13.65 1.81 5.23
C ALA A 117 -13.81 0.32 5.50
N LYS A 118 -14.92 -0.11 6.13
CA LYS A 118 -15.19 -1.54 6.37
C LYS A 118 -15.28 -2.34 5.07
N THR A 119 -15.94 -1.79 4.04
CA THR A 119 -16.07 -2.43 2.73
C THR A 119 -14.70 -2.60 2.06
N LEU A 120 -13.89 -1.55 2.05
CA LEU A 120 -12.58 -1.53 1.40
C LEU A 120 -11.53 -2.33 2.21
N ALA A 121 -11.62 -2.34 3.54
CA ALA A 121 -10.82 -3.20 4.41
C ALA A 121 -11.12 -4.68 4.13
N THR A 122 -12.40 -5.06 4.00
CA THR A 122 -12.80 -6.44 3.68
C THR A 122 -12.30 -6.85 2.29
N TYR A 123 -12.38 -5.94 1.33
CA TYR A 123 -11.88 -6.15 -0.03
C TYR A 123 -10.37 -6.38 -0.07
N SER A 124 -9.58 -5.46 0.49
CA SER A 124 -8.12 -5.52 0.53
C SER A 124 -7.61 -6.71 1.36
N LEU A 125 -8.21 -6.97 2.53
CA LEU A 125 -7.85 -8.12 3.37
C LEU A 125 -8.04 -9.44 2.63
N ARG A 126 -9.12 -9.59 1.86
CA ARG A 126 -9.36 -10.79 1.07
C ARG A 126 -8.25 -10.98 0.03
N LEU A 127 -7.81 -9.91 -0.63
CA LEU A 127 -6.74 -9.96 -1.62
C LEU A 127 -5.39 -10.32 -0.98
N ILE A 128 -5.05 -9.70 0.15
CA ILE A 128 -3.87 -10.05 0.95
C ILE A 128 -3.92 -11.54 1.35
N ASN A 129 -5.04 -11.99 1.89
CA ASN A 129 -5.21 -13.38 2.34
C ASN A 129 -5.18 -14.40 1.19
N GLN A 130 -5.57 -14.03 -0.04
CA GLN A 130 -5.38 -14.90 -1.21
C GLN A 130 -3.90 -15.10 -1.52
N ALA A 131 -3.10 -14.04 -1.50
CA ALA A 131 -1.66 -14.14 -1.70
C ALA A 131 -0.99 -14.93 -0.57
N ARG A 132 -1.34 -14.63 0.70
CA ARG A 132 -0.86 -15.37 1.88
C ARG A 132 -1.17 -16.87 1.82
N SER A 133 -2.41 -17.23 1.45
CA SER A 133 -2.82 -18.64 1.34
C SER A 133 -2.02 -19.38 0.27
N LYS A 134 -1.68 -18.73 -0.85
CA LYS A 134 -0.85 -19.33 -1.91
C LYS A 134 0.60 -19.60 -1.47
N MET A 135 1.04 -18.99 -0.39
CA MET A 135 2.34 -19.24 0.25
C MET A 135 2.23 -20.14 1.50
N GLY A 136 1.04 -20.67 1.82
CA GLY A 136 0.82 -21.47 3.02
C GLY A 136 0.87 -20.66 4.32
N LEU A 137 0.64 -19.34 4.27
CA LEU A 137 0.73 -18.46 5.43
C LEU A 137 -0.63 -18.31 6.12
N LYS A 138 -0.62 -18.09 7.44
CA LYS A 138 -1.85 -17.85 8.23
C LYS A 138 -2.59 -16.62 7.71
N LYS A 139 -3.92 -16.66 7.64
CA LYS A 139 -4.72 -15.52 7.19
C LYS A 139 -4.74 -14.42 8.25
N TRP A 140 -4.55 -13.18 7.81
CA TRP A 140 -4.82 -11.97 8.58
C TRP A 140 -6.31 -11.86 8.91
N LYS A 141 -6.62 -11.13 9.99
CA LYS A 141 -7.98 -10.98 10.51
C LYS A 141 -8.35 -9.52 10.58
N TYR A 142 -9.56 -9.18 10.16
CA TYR A 142 -10.09 -7.85 10.39
C TYR A 142 -10.21 -7.58 11.90
N SER A 143 -9.90 -6.36 12.32
CA SER A 143 -10.00 -5.89 13.70
C SER A 143 -10.68 -4.52 13.77
N SER A 144 -11.55 -4.31 14.77
CA SER A 144 -12.15 -3.00 15.01
C SER A 144 -11.11 -1.99 15.53
N GLY A 145 -10.15 -2.41 16.36
CA GLY A 145 -9.10 -1.51 16.83
C GLY A 145 -8.04 -1.21 15.79
N THR A 146 -7.66 -2.16 14.92
CA THR A 146 -6.78 -1.83 13.78
C THR A 146 -7.51 -0.92 12.79
N GLN A 147 -8.81 -1.10 12.60
CA GLN A 147 -9.62 -0.17 11.80
C GLN A 147 -9.65 1.24 12.40
N LYS A 148 -9.75 1.36 13.74
CA LYS A 148 -9.63 2.64 14.44
C LYS A 148 -8.23 3.24 14.25
N LEU A 149 -7.18 2.43 14.35
CA LEU A 149 -5.80 2.87 14.08
C LEU A 149 -5.64 3.43 12.67
N ALA A 150 -6.15 2.73 11.65
CA ALA A 150 -6.12 3.20 10.26
C ALA A 150 -6.80 4.56 10.08
N LEU A 151 -7.92 4.81 10.78
CA LEU A 151 -8.57 6.11 10.80
C LEU A 151 -7.71 7.18 11.49
N GLU A 152 -7.14 6.90 12.65
CA GLU A 152 -6.28 7.87 13.33
C GLU A 152 -5.02 8.20 12.51
N ILE A 153 -4.42 7.21 11.83
CA ILE A 153 -3.32 7.46 10.89
C ILE A 153 -3.77 8.36 9.74
N SER A 154 -4.93 8.10 9.10
CA SER A 154 -5.42 8.96 8.02
C SER A 154 -5.66 10.41 8.47
N LYS A 155 -6.14 10.61 9.71
CA LYS A 155 -6.32 11.96 10.30
C LYS A 155 -4.99 12.67 10.48
N GLU A 156 -3.95 11.95 10.93
CA GLU A 156 -2.60 12.50 11.07
C GLU A 156 -2.03 12.96 9.72
N TYR A 157 -2.28 12.22 8.64
CA TYR A 157 -1.87 12.64 7.29
C TYR A 157 -2.60 13.92 6.85
N VAL A 158 -3.93 13.95 6.99
CA VAL A 158 -4.76 15.11 6.60
C VAL A 158 -4.39 16.36 7.40
N ALA A 159 -4.30 16.24 8.73
CA ALA A 159 -4.01 17.37 9.61
C ALA A 159 -2.61 17.96 9.42
N ASN A 160 -1.67 17.19 8.86
CA ASN A 160 -0.27 17.60 8.69
C ASN A 160 0.12 17.77 7.22
N ASN A 161 -0.87 17.83 6.31
CA ASN A 161 -0.67 18.03 4.88
C ASN A 161 0.31 17.00 4.26
N LYS A 162 0.26 15.75 4.73
CA LYS A 162 1.13 14.65 4.28
C LYS A 162 0.43 13.77 3.26
N THR A 163 1.21 13.21 2.35
CA THR A 163 0.73 12.29 1.30
C THR A 163 1.74 11.18 1.05
N ILE A 164 1.36 10.18 0.26
CA ILE A 164 2.27 9.17 -0.28
C ILE A 164 3.53 9.79 -0.93
N ALA A 165 3.45 10.99 -1.51
CA ALA A 165 4.59 11.66 -2.13
C ALA A 165 5.66 12.10 -1.12
N THR A 166 5.30 12.24 0.16
CA THR A 166 6.23 12.55 1.26
C THR A 166 6.79 11.31 1.95
N GLY A 167 6.46 10.10 1.46
CA GLY A 167 6.74 8.85 2.15
C GLY A 167 5.90 8.68 3.43
N HIS A 168 6.25 7.67 4.23
CA HIS A 168 5.55 7.39 5.48
C HIS A 168 5.69 8.54 6.49
N TYR A 169 4.56 9.03 7.02
CA TYR A 169 4.56 10.03 8.08
C TYR A 169 4.74 9.39 9.47
N VAL A 170 5.96 8.89 9.73
CA VAL A 170 6.30 8.11 10.93
C VAL A 170 5.87 8.79 12.23
N THR A 171 6.11 10.09 12.40
CA THR A 171 5.72 10.82 13.61
C THR A 171 4.21 10.80 13.84
N GLY A 172 3.40 10.91 12.78
CA GLY A 172 1.94 10.79 12.85
C GLY A 172 1.49 9.37 13.17
N ILE A 173 2.10 8.36 12.54
CA ILE A 173 1.83 6.94 12.82
C ILE A 173 2.08 6.63 14.31
N VAL A 174 3.20 7.09 14.86
CA VAL A 174 3.52 6.90 16.29
C VAL A 174 2.48 7.57 17.20
N ARG A 175 2.01 8.80 16.89
CA ARG A 175 0.93 9.44 17.65
C ARG A 175 -0.37 8.64 17.57
N ALA A 176 -0.76 8.18 16.38
CA ALA A 176 -1.97 7.40 16.17
C ALA A 176 -1.93 6.06 16.96
N THR A 177 -0.79 5.38 16.98
CA THR A 177 -0.62 4.12 17.74
C THR A 177 -0.81 4.34 19.24
N LYS A 178 -0.18 5.37 19.81
CA LYS A 178 -0.37 5.77 21.23
C LYS A 178 -1.84 6.08 21.53
N LYS A 179 -2.53 6.78 20.63
CA LYS A 179 -3.95 7.16 20.79
C LYS A 179 -4.91 5.95 20.84
N VAL A 180 -4.55 4.84 20.20
CA VAL A 180 -5.32 3.60 20.28
C VAL A 180 -4.81 2.63 21.35
N GLY A 181 -3.81 3.03 22.14
CA GLY A 181 -3.26 2.24 23.24
C GLY A 181 -2.16 1.25 22.82
N LEU A 182 -1.75 1.24 21.55
CA LEU A 182 -0.66 0.41 21.05
C LEU A 182 0.68 1.11 21.33
N LYS A 183 1.64 0.40 21.91
CA LYS A 183 2.93 0.95 22.32
C LYS A 183 4.03 0.33 21.46
N LEU A 184 4.23 0.80 20.24
CA LEU A 184 5.25 0.21 19.36
C LEU A 184 6.68 0.41 19.91
N PRO A 185 7.62 -0.52 19.62
CA PRO A 185 9.02 -0.39 20.00
C PRO A 185 9.71 0.76 19.23
N GLY A 186 9.67 1.96 19.81
CA GLY A 186 10.37 3.13 19.26
C GLY A 186 9.55 3.93 18.24
N ASN A 187 10.23 4.85 17.55
CA ASN A 187 9.62 5.81 16.63
C ASN A 187 9.80 5.40 15.16
N TYR A 188 9.32 4.20 14.81
CA TYR A 188 9.40 3.66 13.45
C TYR A 188 8.02 3.25 12.94
N ASN A 189 7.89 3.11 11.62
CA ASN A 189 6.70 2.52 11.01
C ASN A 189 6.77 0.99 11.07
N TYR A 190 5.97 0.38 11.93
CA TYR A 190 5.84 -1.08 12.04
C TYR A 190 4.47 -1.61 11.59
N VAL A 191 3.57 -0.71 11.16
CA VAL A 191 2.15 -1.05 11.03
C VAL A 191 1.54 -0.65 9.70
N GLU A 192 2.16 0.25 8.94
CA GLU A 192 1.59 0.80 7.71
C GLU A 192 2.37 0.34 6.49
N ASP A 193 1.68 -0.36 5.59
CA ASP A 193 2.02 -0.36 4.16
C ASP A 193 1.20 0.75 3.46
N MET A 194 1.79 1.43 2.48
CA MET A 194 1.14 2.57 1.84
C MET A 194 1.29 2.53 0.33
N ALA A 195 0.20 2.85 -0.36
CA ALA A 195 0.19 3.19 -1.78
C ALA A 195 -0.70 4.43 -1.97
N GLY A 196 -0.67 5.08 -3.13
CA GLY A 196 -1.54 6.23 -3.35
C GLY A 196 -1.45 6.76 -4.77
N PHE A 197 -2.45 7.57 -5.13
CA PHE A 197 -2.62 8.09 -6.47
C PHE A 197 -3.12 9.53 -6.44
N ARG A 198 -2.86 10.27 -7.54
CA ARG A 198 -3.45 11.58 -7.76
C ARG A 198 -4.81 11.40 -8.41
N ASP A 199 -5.85 11.89 -7.77
CA ASP A 199 -7.23 11.80 -8.25
C ASP A 199 -8.15 12.76 -7.48
N SER A 200 -9.45 12.72 -7.79
CA SER A 200 -10.52 13.39 -7.08
C SER A 200 -10.71 12.84 -5.65
N SER A 201 -11.28 13.68 -4.78
CA SER A 201 -11.75 13.29 -3.45
C SER A 201 -13.02 12.41 -3.47
N ALA A 202 -13.62 12.26 -4.65
CA ALA A 202 -14.78 11.42 -4.89
C ALA A 202 -14.58 10.57 -6.16
N ILE A 203 -14.60 9.26 -6.01
CA ILE A 203 -14.48 8.28 -7.10
C ILE A 203 -15.47 7.13 -6.92
N THR A 204 -15.74 6.36 -7.97
CA THR A 204 -16.58 5.15 -7.81
C THR A 204 -15.89 4.10 -6.94
N MET A 205 -16.68 3.25 -6.27
CA MET A 205 -16.17 2.09 -5.54
C MET A 205 -15.38 1.15 -6.48
N THR A 206 -15.80 1.03 -7.74
CA THR A 206 -15.05 0.30 -8.77
C THR A 206 -13.65 0.89 -8.98
N ALA A 207 -13.52 2.21 -9.13
CA ALA A 207 -12.23 2.87 -9.27
C ALA A 207 -11.35 2.64 -8.03
N MET A 208 -11.86 2.95 -6.83
CA MET A 208 -11.13 2.75 -5.57
C MET A 208 -10.65 1.30 -5.38
N LYS A 209 -11.48 0.30 -5.73
CA LYS A 209 -11.07 -1.12 -5.67
C LYS A 209 -9.97 -1.47 -6.67
N LYS A 210 -9.94 -0.85 -7.84
CA LYS A 210 -8.87 -1.04 -8.82
C LYS A 210 -7.57 -0.40 -8.35
N ASP A 211 -7.67 0.77 -7.74
CA ASP A 211 -6.52 1.46 -7.18
C ASP A 211 -5.92 0.69 -6.00
N ILE A 212 -6.77 0.16 -5.11
CA ILE A 212 -6.35 -0.76 -4.05
C ILE A 212 -5.70 -2.02 -4.64
N TYR A 213 -6.29 -2.60 -5.68
CA TYR A 213 -5.75 -3.78 -6.34
C TYR A 213 -4.36 -3.49 -6.93
N TYR A 214 -4.22 -2.36 -7.63
CA TYR A 214 -2.94 -1.97 -8.22
C TYR A 214 -1.90 -1.70 -7.14
N GLY A 215 -2.23 -0.95 -6.08
CA GLY A 215 -1.33 -0.70 -4.94
C GLY A 215 -0.86 -1.98 -4.25
N LEU A 216 -1.77 -2.91 -3.95
CA LEU A 216 -1.39 -4.22 -3.41
C LEU A 216 -0.50 -5.01 -4.37
N LYS A 217 -0.81 -4.97 -5.68
CA LYS A 217 -0.03 -5.68 -6.69
C LYS A 217 1.40 -5.13 -6.77
N THR A 218 1.56 -3.81 -6.78
CA THR A 218 2.88 -3.17 -6.83
C THR A 218 3.70 -3.50 -5.59
N MET A 219 3.09 -3.43 -4.40
CA MET A 219 3.74 -3.78 -3.13
C MET A 219 4.17 -5.26 -3.10
N ILE A 220 3.26 -6.18 -3.43
CA ILE A 220 3.55 -7.64 -3.43
C ILE A 220 4.69 -7.98 -4.40
N PHE A 221 4.71 -7.38 -5.59
CA PHE A 221 5.76 -7.69 -6.59
C PHE A 221 6.97 -6.76 -6.53
N GLY A 222 6.99 -5.81 -5.60
CA GLY A 222 8.04 -4.83 -5.38
C GLY A 222 8.32 -3.89 -6.55
N TYR A 223 7.27 -3.52 -7.29
CA TYR A 223 7.31 -2.63 -8.44
C TYR A 223 7.07 -1.17 -8.02
N ARG A 224 8.04 -0.28 -8.27
CA ARG A 224 8.05 1.09 -7.73
C ARG A 224 7.43 2.18 -8.63
N TYR A 225 6.95 1.83 -9.82
CA TYR A 225 6.47 2.84 -10.77
C TYR A 225 4.96 3.06 -10.64
N ALA A 226 4.53 4.31 -10.77
CA ALA A 226 3.14 4.72 -10.56
C ALA A 226 2.13 4.10 -11.54
N ASN A 227 2.58 3.56 -12.67
CA ASN A 227 1.74 2.90 -13.67
C ASN A 227 2.49 1.77 -14.40
N GLN A 228 1.83 1.09 -15.33
CA GLN A 228 2.37 -0.11 -15.98
C GLN A 228 3.30 0.11 -17.16
N SER A 229 3.58 1.37 -17.55
CA SER A 229 4.43 1.67 -18.71
C SER A 229 5.85 1.08 -18.62
N LYS A 230 6.34 0.83 -17.40
CA LYS A 230 7.67 0.28 -17.15
C LYS A 230 7.63 -1.14 -16.57
N VAL A 231 6.52 -1.87 -16.71
CA VAL A 231 6.35 -3.21 -16.13
C VAL A 231 7.40 -4.21 -16.63
N ASN A 232 7.96 -4.03 -17.83
CA ASN A 232 9.01 -4.87 -18.39
C ASN A 232 10.43 -4.52 -17.92
N GLN A 233 10.62 -3.37 -17.25
CA GLN A 233 11.94 -2.88 -16.85
C GLN A 233 12.34 -3.46 -15.49
N LEU A 234 13.32 -4.37 -15.47
CA LEU A 234 13.80 -5.00 -14.22
C LEU A 234 14.34 -4.01 -13.18
N SER A 235 14.76 -2.81 -13.60
CA SER A 235 15.21 -1.74 -12.71
C SER A 235 14.10 -1.15 -11.83
N GLN A 236 12.82 -1.41 -12.16
CA GLN A 236 11.67 -0.95 -11.37
C GLN A 236 11.27 -1.91 -10.25
N TYR A 237 11.91 -3.08 -10.18
CA TYR A 237 11.62 -4.11 -9.18
C TYR A 237 12.71 -4.09 -8.11
N THR A 238 12.46 -3.37 -7.02
CA THR A 238 13.47 -3.11 -5.98
C THR A 238 12.91 -3.01 -4.57
N GLU A 239 11.59 -2.92 -4.38
CA GLU A 239 10.96 -2.52 -3.12
C GLU A 239 10.16 -3.68 -2.53
N TRP A 240 10.83 -4.62 -1.86
CA TRP A 240 10.20 -5.83 -1.33
C TRP A 240 9.93 -5.76 0.18
N GLU A 241 10.12 -4.59 0.79
CA GLU A 241 9.79 -4.29 2.18
C GLU A 241 8.30 -4.53 2.43
N HIS A 242 7.43 -3.88 1.66
CA HIS A 242 5.98 -4.07 1.76
C HIS A 242 5.54 -5.52 1.54
N ALA A 243 6.16 -6.22 0.59
CA ALA A 243 5.86 -7.62 0.37
C ALA A 243 6.25 -8.46 1.59
N GLY A 244 7.41 -8.18 2.19
CA GLY A 244 7.84 -8.79 3.44
C GLY A 244 6.87 -8.52 4.59
N ASP A 245 6.33 -7.31 4.69
CA ASP A 245 5.37 -6.89 5.69
C ASP A 245 4.01 -7.56 5.52
N LEU A 246 3.40 -7.47 4.34
CA LEU A 246 2.14 -8.13 4.01
C LEU A 246 2.17 -9.66 4.17
N MET A 247 3.35 -10.28 4.04
CA MET A 247 3.55 -11.73 4.16
C MET A 247 4.18 -12.17 5.50
N ASN A 248 4.59 -11.24 6.37
CA ASN A 248 5.40 -11.51 7.56
C ASN A 248 6.61 -12.40 7.25
N THR A 249 7.51 -11.97 6.36
CA THR A 249 8.70 -12.74 5.97
C THR A 249 10.00 -11.95 6.14
N GLN A 250 10.05 -11.09 7.14
CA GLN A 250 11.16 -10.15 7.39
C GLN A 250 12.41 -10.85 7.95
N GLY A 251 12.28 -12.08 8.43
CA GLY A 251 13.38 -12.92 8.88
C GLY A 251 13.44 -13.16 10.38
N GLY A 252 12.34 -12.94 11.10
CA GLY A 252 12.26 -13.06 12.56
C GLY A 252 11.60 -14.36 13.05
N GLN A 253 11.55 -14.51 14.38
CA GLN A 253 10.94 -15.65 15.07
C GLN A 253 9.46 -15.85 14.70
N TYR A 254 8.75 -14.78 14.33
CA TYR A 254 7.32 -14.79 14.04
C TYR A 254 7.00 -14.77 12.54
N ASP A 255 7.99 -15.09 11.68
CA ASP A 255 7.82 -15.15 10.22
C ASP A 255 6.64 -16.06 9.82
N GLY A 256 5.64 -15.49 9.17
CA GLY A 256 4.46 -16.16 8.62
C GLY A 256 3.26 -16.19 9.56
N ASP A 257 3.37 -15.58 10.74
CA ASP A 257 2.22 -15.36 11.62
C ASP A 257 1.24 -14.35 11.01
N TRP A 258 0.11 -14.09 11.67
CA TRP A 258 -0.96 -13.24 11.14
C TRP A 258 -1.08 -11.93 11.90
N ASP A 259 -1.70 -10.95 11.22
CA ASP A 259 -1.93 -9.61 11.75
C ASP A 259 -3.42 -9.30 11.88
N TYR A 260 -3.72 -8.42 12.83
CA TYR A 260 -4.96 -7.68 12.88
C TYR A 260 -4.93 -6.57 11.85
N TYR A 261 -5.97 -6.47 11.02
CA TYR A 261 -5.99 -5.63 9.84
C TYR A 261 -7.07 -4.56 9.87
N GLY A 262 -6.72 -3.38 9.36
CA GLY A 262 -7.60 -2.25 9.10
C GLY A 262 -7.15 -1.49 7.85
N PHE A 263 -8.05 -0.71 7.28
CA PHE A 263 -7.75 0.07 6.07
C PHE A 263 -8.42 1.44 6.11
N ASN A 264 -7.70 2.49 5.72
CA ASN A 264 -8.31 3.79 5.46
C ASN A 264 -7.57 4.54 4.34
N VAL A 265 -8.11 5.68 3.96
CA VAL A 265 -7.54 6.58 2.96
C VAL A 265 -7.48 7.99 3.57
N SER A 266 -6.37 8.69 3.37
CA SER A 266 -6.27 10.14 3.56
C SER A 266 -6.31 10.85 2.21
N TYR A 267 -6.90 12.05 2.14
CA TYR A 267 -6.90 12.91 0.95
C TYR A 267 -6.34 14.28 1.28
N THR A 268 -5.37 14.71 0.50
CA THR A 268 -4.70 16.00 0.67
C THR A 268 -4.15 16.45 -0.68
N ASN A 269 -4.47 17.68 -1.09
CA ASN A 269 -3.94 18.33 -2.30
C ASN A 269 -4.03 17.48 -3.58
N GLY A 270 -5.21 16.92 -3.87
CA GLY A 270 -5.42 16.12 -5.08
C GLY A 270 -4.78 14.73 -5.05
N THR A 271 -4.34 14.27 -3.89
CA THR A 271 -3.71 12.96 -3.70
C THR A 271 -4.45 12.22 -2.61
N TYR A 272 -4.89 10.99 -2.89
CA TYR A 272 -5.29 10.09 -1.82
C TYR A 272 -4.20 9.07 -1.52
N SER A 273 -3.90 8.89 -0.24
CA SER A 273 -2.95 7.88 0.27
C SER A 273 -3.75 6.78 0.95
N MET A 274 -3.51 5.54 0.56
CA MET A 274 -4.17 4.35 1.08
C MET A 274 -3.30 3.69 2.13
N HIS A 275 -3.86 3.51 3.32
CA HIS A 275 -3.16 3.01 4.50
C HIS A 275 -3.62 1.58 4.78
N TYR A 276 -2.74 0.62 4.51
CA TYR A 276 -2.94 -0.81 4.77
C TYR A 276 -2.31 -1.11 6.13
N ILE A 277 -3.13 -1.25 7.17
CA ILE A 277 -2.62 -1.34 8.53
C ILE A 277 -2.62 -2.78 9.00
N GLY A 278 -1.43 -3.33 9.26
CA GLY A 278 -1.20 -4.62 9.92
C GLY A 278 -0.67 -4.40 11.34
N VAL A 279 -1.30 -5.00 12.34
CA VAL A 279 -0.76 -5.06 13.70
C VAL A 279 -0.44 -6.53 14.01
N PRO A 280 0.84 -6.90 14.18
CA PRO A 280 1.21 -8.29 14.39
C PRO A 280 0.54 -8.87 15.65
N SER A 281 -0.14 -10.00 15.47
CA SER A 281 -0.91 -10.60 16.58
C SER A 281 -0.03 -11.05 17.75
N HIS A 282 1.23 -11.38 17.47
CA HIS A 282 2.19 -11.79 18.49
C HIS A 282 2.49 -10.71 19.51
N LEU A 283 2.32 -9.42 19.19
CA LEU A 283 2.53 -8.33 20.16
C LEU A 283 1.62 -8.45 21.40
N LYS A 284 0.51 -9.18 21.29
CA LYS A 284 -0.42 -9.43 22.40
C LYS A 284 0.15 -10.31 23.51
N TRP A 285 1.02 -11.26 23.15
CA TRP A 285 1.52 -12.29 24.07
C TRP A 285 3.05 -12.33 24.15
N ALA A 286 3.76 -12.00 23.07
CA ALA A 286 5.19 -11.81 23.07
C ALA A 286 5.57 -10.57 23.88
N TYR A 287 6.82 -10.50 24.34
CA TYR A 287 7.34 -9.37 25.12
C TYR A 287 6.49 -9.05 26.36
N SER A 288 5.87 -10.07 26.95
CA SER A 288 4.93 -9.95 28.07
C SER A 288 3.76 -9.00 27.79
N GLY A 289 3.34 -8.86 26.52
CA GLY A 289 2.28 -7.94 26.10
C GLY A 289 2.66 -6.46 26.19
N LYS A 290 3.93 -6.13 26.46
CA LYS A 290 4.43 -4.75 26.65
C LYS A 290 4.00 -3.80 25.54
N TYR A 291 4.02 -4.28 24.30
CA TYR A 291 3.71 -3.47 23.12
C TYR A 291 2.23 -3.43 22.76
N TRP A 292 1.43 -4.36 23.30
CA TRP A 292 -0.02 -4.38 23.11
C TRP A 292 -0.72 -3.26 23.89
N GLY A 293 -0.26 -2.97 25.10
CA GLY A 293 -0.84 -1.94 25.96
C GLY A 293 -2.35 -2.12 26.15
N SER A 294 -3.12 -1.05 25.91
CA SER A 294 -4.59 -1.07 26.01
C SER A 294 -5.27 -1.21 24.64
N PHE A 295 -4.54 -1.66 23.62
CA PHE A 295 -5.06 -1.84 22.28
C PHE A 295 -6.16 -2.90 22.25
N LYS A 296 -7.24 -2.63 21.52
CA LYS A 296 -8.36 -3.55 21.35
C LYS A 296 -8.20 -4.27 20.01
N SER A 297 -8.12 -5.60 20.02
CA SER A 297 -8.19 -6.41 18.79
C SER A 297 -9.59 -6.45 18.21
#